data_AF-A0A958IR43-F1
#
_entry.id   AF-A0A958IR43-F1
#
_cell.length_a   1.000
_cell.length_b   1.000
_cell.length_c   1.000
_cell.angle_alpha   90.00
_cell.angle_beta   90.00
_cell.angle_gamma   90.00
#
_symmetry.space_group_name_H-M   'P 1'
#
loop_
_entity.id
_entity.type
_entity.pdbx_description
1 polymer ?
#
loop_
_entity_poly.entity_id
_entity_poly.type
_entity_poly.pdbx_seq_one_letter_code
_entity_poly.pdbx_strand_id
1 'polypeptide(L)'
;ELTEAFAAFISDVAAFAKALAEQQSAWEAQPAGNGALQQAVERLSPLAEAGRDLVRQSDLLYKLAGRLIDTCEQNYDTKASEAWPNREIARARKAADEARQAAVEQLKQVRYFWKQARWLTERFPDAQLRPVEGLVKLVDRAELAANDWSLTPGRYVGVAPEAEEEDFDFEETLREIHVELEDLNAEAAKLAEAIKRNFEELGI
;
A
#
# COMPACT_ATOMS: atom_id res chain seq x y z
N GLU A 1 -6.62 9.67 19.71
CA GLU A 1 -6.63 9.05 18.38
C GLU A 1 -6.05 9.95 17.27
N LEU A 2 -6.81 10.86 16.64
CA LEU A 2 -6.29 11.64 15.48
C LEU A 2 -4.97 12.39 15.79
N THR A 3 -4.87 13.04 16.94
CA THR A 3 -3.65 13.76 17.35
C THR A 3 -2.45 12.82 17.55
N GLU A 4 -2.68 11.62 18.11
CA GLU A 4 -1.63 10.62 18.34
C GLU A 4 -1.19 10.01 17.02
N ALA A 5 -2.12 9.64 16.15
CA ALA A 5 -1.84 9.16 14.80
C ALA A 5 -1.05 10.20 13.99
N PHE A 6 -1.39 11.48 14.13
CA PHE A 6 -0.69 12.57 13.42
C PHE A 6 0.75 12.75 13.95
N ALA A 7 0.94 12.70 15.27
CA ALA A 7 2.27 12.77 15.87
C ALA A 7 3.16 11.60 15.44
N ALA A 8 2.61 10.38 15.41
CA ALA A 8 3.32 9.19 14.92
C ALA A 8 3.70 9.34 13.45
N PHE A 9 2.76 9.73 12.58
CA PHE A 9 3.02 9.94 11.17
C PHE A 9 4.13 10.96 10.89
N ILE A 10 4.12 12.10 11.57
CA ILE A 10 5.17 13.12 11.41
C ILE A 10 6.55 12.58 11.84
N SER A 11 6.59 11.82 12.94
CA SER A 11 7.81 11.16 13.40
C SER A 11 8.33 10.17 12.34
N ASP A 12 7.46 9.34 11.78
CA ASP A 12 7.82 8.30 10.83
C ASP A 12 8.22 8.88 9.46
N VAL A 13 7.57 9.97 9.02
CA VAL A 13 8.00 10.73 7.83
C VAL A 13 9.41 11.28 8.02
N ALA A 14 9.74 11.81 9.20
CA ALA A 14 11.09 12.31 9.48
C ALA A 14 12.12 11.17 9.50
N ALA A 15 11.77 10.02 10.09
CA ALA A 15 12.62 8.83 10.09
C ALA A 15 12.84 8.30 8.67
N PHE A 16 11.79 8.22 7.86
CA PHE A 16 11.85 7.79 6.46
C PHE A 16 12.73 8.73 5.62
N ALA A 17 12.56 10.05 5.75
CA ALA A 17 13.37 11.03 5.03
C ALA A 17 14.86 10.91 5.39
N LYS A 18 15.18 10.69 6.67
CA LYS A 18 16.54 10.44 7.12
C LYS A 18 17.09 9.14 6.52
N ALA A 19 16.34 8.05 6.61
CA ALA A 19 16.74 6.76 6.04
C ALA A 19 16.97 6.87 4.52
N LEU A 20 16.08 7.55 3.79
CA LEU A 20 16.21 7.79 2.36
C LEU A 20 17.52 8.53 2.03
N ALA A 21 17.85 9.58 2.76
CA ALA A 21 19.09 10.34 2.55
C ALA A 21 20.34 9.47 2.79
N GLU A 22 20.34 8.68 3.87
CA GLU A 22 21.42 7.72 4.17
C GLU A 22 21.57 6.67 3.06
N GLN A 23 20.45 6.10 2.60
CA GLN A 23 20.47 5.11 1.52
C GLN A 23 20.91 5.71 0.19
N GLN A 24 20.53 6.96 -0.12
CA GLN A 24 20.97 7.67 -1.32
C GLN A 24 22.49 7.87 -1.33
N SER A 25 23.07 8.38 -0.24
CA SER A 25 24.53 8.55 -0.14
C SER A 25 25.27 7.22 -0.27
N ALA A 26 24.76 6.16 0.37
CA ALA A 26 25.37 4.85 0.26
C ALA A 26 25.16 4.19 -1.11
N TRP A 27 24.09 4.53 -1.85
CA TRP A 27 23.90 4.12 -3.25
C TRP A 27 24.93 4.76 -4.19
N GLU A 28 25.21 6.05 -4.02
CA GLU A 28 26.21 6.76 -4.84
C GLU A 28 27.64 6.23 -4.63
N ALA A 29 27.95 5.74 -3.43
CA ALA A 29 29.27 5.22 -3.08
C ALA A 29 29.46 3.72 -3.41
N GLN A 30 28.40 2.96 -3.71
CA GLN A 30 28.51 1.51 -3.85
C GLN A 30 29.08 1.08 -5.22
N PRO A 31 29.78 -0.07 -5.29
CA PRO A 31 30.16 -0.67 -6.57
C PRO A 31 28.95 -1.18 -7.37
N ALA A 32 29.03 -1.16 -8.69
CA ALA A 32 27.96 -1.64 -9.59
C ALA A 32 27.96 -3.18 -9.82
N GLY A 33 28.72 -3.94 -9.04
CA GLY A 33 28.83 -5.40 -9.20
C GLY A 33 27.59 -6.15 -8.68
N ASN A 34 27.33 -7.35 -9.21
CA ASN A 34 26.17 -8.17 -8.82
C ASN A 34 26.05 -8.38 -7.29
N GLY A 35 27.16 -8.75 -6.63
CA GLY A 35 27.14 -8.94 -5.17
C GLY A 35 26.81 -7.66 -4.39
N ALA A 36 27.23 -6.49 -4.89
CA ALA A 36 26.87 -5.21 -4.28
C ALA A 36 25.39 -4.86 -4.51
N LEU A 37 24.84 -5.19 -5.69
CA LEU A 37 23.41 -5.03 -5.97
C LEU A 37 22.54 -5.95 -5.10
N GLN A 38 22.95 -7.19 -4.87
CA GLN A 38 22.27 -8.10 -3.94
C GLN A 38 22.25 -7.55 -2.51
N GLN A 39 23.39 -7.06 -2.04
CA GLN A 39 23.46 -6.39 -0.72
C GLN A 39 22.60 -5.13 -0.66
N ALA A 40 22.50 -4.39 -1.77
CA ALA A 40 21.64 -3.21 -1.85
C ALA A 40 20.15 -3.58 -1.75
N VAL A 41 19.71 -4.69 -2.35
CA VAL A 41 18.33 -5.17 -2.22
C VAL A 41 17.97 -5.45 -0.76
N GLU A 42 18.82 -6.19 -0.04
CA GLU A 42 18.60 -6.47 1.38
C GLU A 42 18.60 -5.19 2.23
N ARG A 43 19.60 -4.33 1.99
CA ARG A 43 19.75 -3.04 2.69
C ARG A 43 18.57 -2.10 2.48
N LEU A 44 17.91 -2.15 1.32
CA LEU A 44 16.78 -1.29 0.97
C LEU A 44 15.42 -1.86 1.42
N SER A 45 15.34 -3.11 1.89
CA SER A 45 14.09 -3.72 2.39
C SER A 45 13.39 -2.86 3.46
N PRO A 46 14.09 -2.37 4.50
CA PRO A 46 13.44 -1.56 5.54
C PRO A 46 12.87 -0.25 5.01
N LEU A 47 13.47 0.33 3.95
CA LEU A 47 12.95 1.54 3.32
C LEU A 47 11.67 1.25 2.53
N ALA A 48 11.59 0.09 1.86
CA ALA A 48 10.38 -0.35 1.17
C ALA A 48 9.23 -0.65 2.14
N GLU A 49 9.54 -1.26 3.29
CA GLU A 49 8.59 -1.52 4.38
C GLU A 49 8.09 -0.22 5.01
N ALA A 50 8.99 0.69 5.39
CA ALA A 50 8.60 1.99 5.92
C ALA A 50 7.74 2.79 4.92
N GLY A 51 7.99 2.65 3.61
CA GLY A 51 7.14 3.24 2.58
C GLY A 51 5.71 2.67 2.56
N ARG A 52 5.55 1.35 2.74
CA ARG A 52 4.24 0.68 2.89
C ARG A 52 3.51 1.19 4.14
N ASP A 53 4.21 1.32 5.26
CA ASP A 53 3.60 1.75 6.51
C ASP A 53 3.15 3.22 6.45
N LEU A 54 3.94 4.09 5.81
CA LEU A 54 3.54 5.47 5.57
C LEU A 54 2.30 5.61 4.67
N VAL A 55 2.09 4.70 3.71
CA VAL A 55 0.84 4.64 2.93
C VAL A 55 -0.35 4.40 3.86
N ARG A 56 -0.25 3.38 4.72
CA ARG A 56 -1.30 3.02 5.68
C ARG A 56 -1.60 4.15 6.65
N GLN A 57 -0.56 4.77 7.20
CA GLN A 57 -0.71 5.89 8.12
C GLN A 57 -1.36 7.10 7.44
N SER A 58 -1.01 7.38 6.18
CA SER A 58 -1.62 8.47 5.39
C SER A 58 -3.12 8.23 5.18
N ASP A 59 -3.52 6.99 4.88
CA ASP A 59 -4.90 6.59 4.72
C ASP A 59 -5.68 6.65 6.04
N LEU A 60 -5.10 6.14 7.12
CA LEU A 60 -5.68 6.21 8.46
C LEU A 60 -5.91 7.66 8.90
N LEU A 61 -4.93 8.54 8.71
CA LEU A 61 -5.06 9.96 9.05
C LEU A 61 -6.20 10.63 8.33
N TYR A 62 -6.34 10.36 7.02
CA TYR A 62 -7.43 10.91 6.24
C TYR A 62 -8.80 10.39 6.71
N LYS A 63 -8.91 9.08 7.00
CA LYS A 63 -10.13 8.48 7.57
C LYS A 63 -10.50 9.11 8.92
N LEU A 64 -9.53 9.24 9.83
CA LEU A 64 -9.75 9.82 11.16
C LEU A 64 -10.14 11.31 11.09
N ALA A 65 -9.51 12.07 10.19
CA ALA A 65 -9.86 13.47 9.97
C ALA A 65 -11.28 13.61 9.39
N GLY A 66 -11.64 12.75 8.43
CA GLY A 66 -12.99 12.67 7.88
C GLY A 66 -14.03 12.36 8.95
N ARG A 67 -13.79 11.32 9.76
CA ARG A 67 -14.67 10.94 10.88
C ARG A 67 -14.86 12.06 11.90
N LEU A 68 -13.82 12.83 12.21
CA LEU A 68 -13.93 13.99 13.08
C LEU A 68 -14.85 15.07 12.48
N ILE A 69 -14.66 15.40 11.20
CA ILE A 69 -15.52 16.36 10.48
C ILE A 69 -16.97 15.88 10.49
N ASP A 70 -17.20 14.63 10.09
CA ASP A 70 -18.54 14.06 9.98
C ASP A 70 -19.22 14.00 11.36
N THR A 71 -18.47 13.68 12.43
CA THR A 71 -18.97 13.72 13.81
C THR A 71 -19.40 15.12 14.24
N CYS A 72 -18.59 16.14 13.93
CA CYS A 72 -18.95 17.54 14.22
C CYS A 72 -20.22 17.96 13.47
N GLU A 73 -20.30 17.64 12.18
CA GLU A 73 -21.41 18.03 11.33
C GLU A 73 -22.72 17.33 11.71
N GLN A 74 -22.67 16.03 12.04
CA GLN A 74 -23.86 15.22 12.28
C GLN A 74 -24.34 15.28 13.74
N ASN A 75 -23.44 15.28 14.73
CA ASN A 75 -23.83 15.18 16.14
C ASN A 75 -24.02 16.56 16.80
N TYR A 76 -23.46 17.62 16.21
CA TYR A 76 -23.46 18.97 16.80
C TYR A 76 -24.04 20.04 15.88
N ASP A 77 -24.65 19.63 14.74
CA ASP A 77 -25.26 20.52 13.74
C ASP A 77 -24.38 21.72 13.37
N THR A 78 -23.06 21.51 13.30
CA THR A 78 -22.11 22.62 13.15
C THR A 78 -22.28 23.33 11.82
N LYS A 79 -22.86 22.69 10.80
CA LYS A 79 -23.12 23.30 9.48
C LYS A 79 -23.94 24.59 9.57
N ALA A 80 -24.87 24.68 10.53
CA ALA A 80 -25.70 25.86 10.74
C ALA A 80 -24.98 26.96 11.55
N SER A 81 -23.84 26.66 12.15
CA SER A 81 -23.06 27.60 12.96
C SER A 81 -22.18 28.49 12.08
N GLU A 82 -22.23 29.80 12.31
CA GLU A 82 -21.32 30.77 11.68
C GLU A 82 -19.84 30.52 12.06
N ALA A 83 -19.61 29.84 13.19
CA ALA A 83 -18.26 29.46 13.63
C ALA A 83 -17.70 28.23 12.89
N TRP A 84 -18.51 27.55 12.07
CA TRP A 84 -18.09 26.39 11.27
C TRP A 84 -17.81 26.82 9.82
N PRO A 85 -16.53 26.90 9.41
CA PRO A 85 -16.19 27.40 8.08
C PRO A 85 -16.36 26.31 7.02
N ASN A 86 -17.62 25.99 6.69
CA ASN A 86 -18.02 24.93 5.76
C ASN A 86 -17.18 24.89 4.47
N ARG A 87 -16.98 26.04 3.82
CA ARG A 87 -16.25 26.15 2.56
C ARG A 87 -14.76 25.83 2.71
N GLU A 88 -14.16 26.24 3.82
CA GLU A 88 -12.74 26.03 4.09
C GLU A 88 -12.49 24.57 4.46
N ILE A 89 -13.38 23.97 5.25
CA ILE A 89 -13.33 22.54 5.61
C ILE A 89 -13.47 21.66 4.36
N ALA A 90 -14.44 21.94 3.49
CA ALA A 90 -14.61 21.20 2.24
C ALA A 90 -13.38 21.32 1.33
N ARG A 91 -12.81 22.53 1.23
CA ARG A 91 -11.57 22.77 0.46
C ARG A 91 -10.39 22.03 1.07
N ALA A 92 -10.21 22.07 2.39
CA ALA A 92 -9.12 21.41 3.10
C ALA A 92 -9.22 19.89 2.97
N ARG A 93 -10.43 19.31 3.08
CA ARG A 93 -10.68 17.88 2.88
C ARG A 93 -10.29 17.43 1.48
N LYS A 94 -10.65 18.21 0.45
CA LYS A 94 -10.24 17.92 -0.93
C LYS A 94 -8.73 18.01 -1.11
N ALA A 95 -8.10 19.09 -0.62
CA ALA A 95 -6.66 19.27 -0.73
C ALA A 95 -5.87 18.18 0.02
N ALA A 96 -6.35 17.76 1.19
CA ALA A 96 -5.76 16.67 1.95
C ALA A 96 -5.85 15.33 1.21
N ASP A 97 -6.98 15.05 0.54
CA ASP A 97 -7.14 13.83 -0.25
C ASP A 97 -6.21 13.81 -1.46
N GLU A 98 -6.11 14.93 -2.19
CA GLU A 98 -5.18 15.06 -3.32
C GLU A 98 -3.72 14.89 -2.88
N ALA A 99 -3.34 15.49 -1.75
CA ALA A 99 -1.99 15.35 -1.19
C ALA A 99 -1.72 13.90 -0.74
N ARG A 100 -2.69 13.26 -0.09
CA ARG A 100 -2.62 11.84 0.31
C ARG A 100 -2.41 10.95 -0.92
N GLN A 101 -3.24 11.09 -1.95
CA GLN A 101 -3.14 10.28 -3.17
C GLN A 101 -1.77 10.45 -3.83
N ALA A 102 -1.28 11.69 -3.94
CA ALA A 102 0.06 11.94 -4.48
C ALA A 102 1.17 11.29 -3.64
N ALA A 103 1.11 11.38 -2.32
CA ALA A 103 2.08 10.75 -1.42
C ALA A 103 2.04 9.23 -1.53
N VAL A 104 0.84 8.64 -1.51
CA VAL A 104 0.63 7.19 -1.61
C VAL A 104 1.20 6.63 -2.91
N GLU A 105 0.94 7.29 -4.05
CA GLU A 105 1.49 6.84 -5.32
C GLU A 105 3.02 6.91 -5.38
N GLN A 106 3.65 7.93 -4.78
CA GLN A 106 5.10 8.00 -4.68
C GLN A 106 5.69 6.90 -3.77
N LEU A 107 5.08 6.68 -2.60
CA LEU A 107 5.54 5.66 -1.66
C LEU A 107 5.41 4.25 -2.22
N LYS A 108 4.36 3.97 -3.01
CA LYS A 108 4.20 2.71 -3.75
C LYS A 108 5.35 2.44 -4.73
N GLN A 109 5.93 3.47 -5.35
CA GLN A 109 7.05 3.28 -6.29
C GLN A 109 8.30 2.76 -5.60
N VAL A 110 8.62 3.25 -4.40
CA VAL A 110 9.78 2.78 -3.60
C VAL A 110 9.71 1.27 -3.44
N ARG A 111 8.53 0.80 -3.03
CA ARG A 111 8.26 -0.61 -2.83
C ARG A 111 8.26 -1.41 -4.13
N TYR A 112 7.65 -0.87 -5.19
CA TYR A 112 7.62 -1.51 -6.50
C TYR A 112 9.03 -1.80 -7.01
N PHE A 113 9.91 -0.79 -7.03
CA PHE A 113 11.26 -0.97 -7.55
C PHE A 113 12.11 -1.90 -6.70
N TRP A 114 11.97 -1.84 -5.37
CA TRP A 114 12.61 -2.81 -4.48
C TRP A 114 12.16 -4.24 -4.78
N LYS A 115 10.85 -4.47 -4.94
CA LYS A 115 10.32 -5.80 -5.31
C LYS A 115 10.85 -6.30 -6.64
N GLN A 116 10.92 -5.44 -7.66
CA GLN A 116 11.47 -5.82 -8.96
C GLN A 116 12.95 -6.19 -8.85
N ALA A 117 13.72 -5.43 -8.06
CA ALA A 117 15.13 -5.74 -7.82
C ALA A 117 15.28 -7.08 -7.08
N ARG A 118 14.52 -7.29 -6.00
CA ARG A 118 14.50 -8.56 -5.24
C ARG A 118 14.11 -9.74 -6.11
N TRP A 119 13.02 -9.62 -6.87
CA TRP A 119 12.55 -10.65 -7.79
C TRP A 119 13.63 -11.09 -8.77
N LEU A 120 14.38 -10.13 -9.32
CA LEU A 120 15.45 -10.39 -10.27
C LEU A 120 16.65 -11.06 -9.60
N THR A 121 17.10 -10.54 -8.45
CA THR A 121 18.29 -11.04 -7.75
C THR A 121 18.08 -12.43 -7.15
N GLU A 122 16.87 -12.77 -6.71
CA GLU A 122 16.53 -14.11 -6.21
C GLU A 122 16.52 -15.16 -7.33
N ARG A 123 16.00 -14.80 -8.51
CA ARG A 123 15.86 -15.72 -9.64
C ARG A 123 17.16 -15.89 -10.42
N PHE A 124 17.99 -14.86 -10.47
CA PHE A 124 19.27 -14.82 -11.19
C PHE A 124 20.42 -14.39 -10.26
N PRO A 125 20.76 -15.20 -9.24
CA PRO A 125 21.71 -14.83 -8.20
C PRO A 125 23.13 -14.57 -8.71
N ASP A 126 23.51 -15.15 -9.84
CA ASP A 126 24.84 -14.95 -10.45
C ASP A 126 24.84 -13.89 -11.56
N ALA A 127 23.73 -13.17 -11.75
CA ALA A 127 23.49 -12.30 -12.91
C ALA A 127 23.72 -12.99 -14.27
N GLN A 128 23.49 -14.31 -14.31
CA GLN A 128 23.61 -15.14 -15.51
C GLN A 128 22.28 -15.83 -15.80
N LEU A 129 22.01 -16.06 -17.08
CA LEU A 129 20.85 -16.83 -17.49
C LEU A 129 20.95 -18.24 -16.91
N ARG A 130 19.96 -18.62 -16.11
CA ARG A 130 19.79 -19.98 -15.61
C ARG A 130 18.35 -20.42 -15.82
N PRO A 131 18.08 -21.74 -15.90
CA PRO A 131 16.72 -22.23 -15.89
C PRO A 131 15.99 -21.79 -14.61
N VAL A 132 14.78 -21.25 -14.78
CA VAL A 132 13.85 -20.89 -13.71
C VAL A 132 12.48 -21.43 -14.10
N GLU A 133 11.93 -22.31 -13.27
CA GLU A 133 10.66 -22.99 -13.54
C GLU A 133 9.52 -22.01 -13.76
N GLY A 134 8.71 -22.26 -14.79
CA GLY A 134 7.62 -21.40 -15.24
C GLY A 134 8.04 -20.06 -15.83
N LEU A 135 9.34 -19.74 -15.92
CA LEU A 135 9.84 -18.45 -16.39
C LEU A 135 10.74 -18.57 -17.62
N VAL A 136 11.87 -19.28 -17.51
CA VAL A 136 12.87 -19.32 -18.59
C VAL A 136 13.70 -20.60 -18.56
N LYS A 137 14.02 -21.13 -19.73
CA LYS A 137 14.98 -22.23 -19.92
C LYS A 137 15.69 -22.05 -21.25
N LEU A 138 17.00 -22.27 -21.28
CA LEU A 138 17.75 -22.34 -22.53
C LEU A 138 17.56 -23.74 -23.14
N VAL A 139 17.14 -23.79 -24.39
CA VAL A 139 16.79 -25.03 -25.11
C VAL A 139 17.63 -25.10 -26.38
N ASP A 140 18.27 -26.25 -26.61
CA ASP A 140 19.05 -26.47 -27.83
C ASP A 140 18.19 -27.02 -28.99
N ARG A 141 18.78 -27.10 -30.18
CA ARG A 141 18.06 -27.57 -31.37
C ARG A 141 17.68 -29.05 -31.30
N ALA A 142 18.40 -29.87 -30.54
CA ALA A 142 18.09 -31.28 -30.39
C ALA A 142 16.84 -31.47 -29.52
N GLU A 143 16.75 -30.74 -28.40
CA GLU A 143 15.55 -30.71 -27.54
C GLU A 143 14.35 -30.11 -28.27
N LEU A 144 14.53 -29.07 -29.09
CA LEU A 144 13.47 -28.54 -29.96
C LEU A 144 12.97 -29.60 -30.96
N ALA A 145 13.88 -30.30 -31.63
CA ALA A 145 13.52 -31.34 -32.61
C ALA A 145 12.78 -32.52 -31.94
N ALA A 146 13.19 -32.92 -30.73
CA ALA A 146 12.50 -33.94 -29.93
C ALA A 146 11.09 -33.51 -29.50
N ASN A 147 10.84 -32.21 -29.50
CA ASN A 147 9.56 -31.59 -29.18
C ASN A 147 8.85 -31.05 -30.45
N ASP A 148 8.99 -31.74 -31.58
CA ASP A 148 8.29 -31.44 -32.84
C ASP A 148 8.50 -29.99 -33.35
N TRP A 149 9.62 -29.36 -32.99
CA TRP A 149 9.91 -27.95 -33.26
C TRP A 149 8.87 -26.96 -32.69
N SER A 150 8.10 -27.39 -31.69
CA SER A 150 7.19 -26.50 -30.96
C SER A 150 7.98 -25.38 -30.27
N LEU A 151 7.47 -24.15 -30.30
CA LEU A 151 8.05 -23.03 -29.57
C LEU A 151 7.20 -22.61 -28.36
N THR A 152 6.23 -23.44 -27.97
CA THR A 152 5.34 -23.17 -26.84
C THR A 152 6.15 -23.26 -25.54
N PRO A 153 6.34 -22.15 -24.78
CA PRO A 153 7.25 -22.13 -23.64
C PRO A 153 6.94 -23.19 -22.57
N GLY A 154 5.65 -23.45 -22.31
CA GLY A 154 5.21 -24.43 -21.32
C GLY A 154 5.72 -25.86 -21.55
N ARG A 155 6.16 -26.20 -22.77
CA ARG A 155 6.79 -27.49 -23.09
C ARG A 155 8.20 -27.63 -22.50
N TYR A 156 8.83 -26.51 -22.13
CA TYR A 156 10.23 -26.42 -21.74
C TYR A 156 10.45 -25.87 -20.33
N VAL A 157 9.68 -24.85 -19.94
CA VAL A 157 9.93 -24.12 -18.68
C VAL A 157 9.31 -24.78 -17.45
N GLY A 158 8.46 -25.78 -17.61
CA GLY A 158 7.71 -26.36 -16.48
C GLY A 158 6.67 -25.40 -15.90
N VAL A 159 6.21 -25.65 -14.68
CA VAL A 159 5.23 -24.82 -13.97
C VAL A 159 5.95 -24.18 -12.78
N ALA A 160 5.78 -22.87 -12.63
CA ALA A 160 6.32 -22.19 -11.45
C ALA A 160 5.63 -22.75 -10.19
N PRO A 161 6.37 -22.96 -9.08
CA PRO A 161 5.74 -23.23 -7.80
C PRO A 161 4.70 -22.14 -7.49
N GLU A 162 3.61 -22.51 -6.82
CA GLU A 162 2.67 -21.52 -6.28
C GLU A 162 3.45 -20.58 -5.37
N ALA A 163 3.62 -19.33 -5.83
CA ALA A 163 4.19 -18.31 -4.99
C ALA A 163 3.12 -17.98 -3.95
N GLU A 164 3.43 -18.17 -2.67
CA GLU A 164 2.73 -17.44 -1.63
C GLU A 164 2.88 -15.97 -2.01
N GLU A 165 1.77 -15.26 -2.25
CA GLU A 165 1.81 -13.81 -2.29
C GLU A 165 2.27 -13.39 -0.89
N GLU A 166 3.60 -13.23 -0.70
CA GLU A 166 4.28 -12.82 0.55
C GLU A 166 3.74 -11.51 1.15
N ASP A 167 2.73 -10.92 0.52
CA ASP A 167 2.29 -9.55 0.72
C ASP A 167 0.79 -9.35 0.94
N PHE A 168 -0.06 -10.37 0.81
CA PHE A 168 -1.40 -10.22 1.34
C PHE A 168 -1.33 -10.43 2.85
N ASP A 169 -1.19 -9.33 3.59
CA ASP A 169 -1.35 -9.34 5.04
C ASP A 169 -2.84 -9.57 5.34
N PHE A 170 -3.21 -10.85 5.37
CA PHE A 170 -4.57 -11.30 5.60
C PHE A 170 -5.10 -10.75 6.91
N GLU A 171 -4.27 -10.77 7.95
CA GLU A 171 -4.69 -10.38 9.30
C GLU A 171 -4.99 -8.89 9.37
N GLU A 172 -4.09 -8.06 8.84
CA GLU A 172 -4.29 -6.61 8.85
C GLU A 172 -5.44 -6.20 7.93
N THR A 173 -5.53 -6.78 6.73
CA THR A 173 -6.65 -6.52 5.81
C THR A 173 -7.99 -6.89 6.45
N LEU A 174 -8.06 -8.02 7.16
CA LEU A 174 -9.26 -8.43 7.88
C LEU A 174 -9.59 -7.49 9.04
N ARG A 175 -8.58 -6.95 9.75
CA ARG A 175 -8.81 -5.93 10.80
C ARG A 175 -9.36 -4.63 10.22
N GLU A 176 -8.80 -4.15 9.11
CA GLU A 176 -9.31 -2.95 8.43
C GLU A 176 -10.77 -3.13 7.99
N ILE A 177 -11.09 -4.26 7.35
CA ILE A 177 -12.46 -4.62 6.98
C ILE A 177 -13.37 -4.68 8.20
N HIS A 178 -12.88 -5.23 9.32
CA HIS A 178 -13.68 -5.36 10.54
C HIS A 178 -14.01 -3.99 11.14
N VAL A 179 -13.05 -3.08 11.23
CA VAL A 179 -13.26 -1.71 11.72
C VAL A 179 -14.25 -0.96 10.81
N GLU A 180 -14.08 -1.07 9.49
CA GLU A 180 -14.99 -0.44 8.53
C GLU A 180 -16.42 -1.02 8.63
N LEU A 181 -16.54 -2.34 8.84
CA LEU A 181 -17.82 -3.00 9.05
C LEU A 181 -18.50 -2.55 10.37
N GLU A 182 -17.75 -2.37 11.44
CA GLU A 182 -18.28 -1.84 12.71
C GLU A 182 -18.79 -0.41 12.54
N ASP A 183 -18.04 0.46 11.85
CA ASP A 183 -18.45 1.83 11.57
C ASP A 183 -19.73 1.87 10.71
N LEU A 184 -19.81 1.06 9.65
CA LEU A 184 -21.01 0.91 8.80
C LEU A 184 -22.21 0.40 9.61
N ASN A 185 -22.01 -0.55 10.52
CA ASN A 185 -23.07 -1.05 11.40
C ASN A 185 -23.57 0.04 12.36
N ALA A 186 -22.68 0.84 12.92
CA ALA A 186 -23.05 1.96 13.79
C ALA A 186 -23.87 3.01 13.02
N GLU A 187 -23.48 3.33 11.78
CA GLU A 187 -24.24 4.24 10.92
C GLU A 187 -25.61 3.67 10.53
N ALA A 188 -25.67 2.39 10.17
CA ALA A 188 -26.92 1.69 9.86
C ALA A 188 -27.88 1.71 11.06
N ALA A 189 -27.38 1.50 12.29
CA ALA A 189 -28.19 1.59 13.51
C ALA A 189 -28.79 2.99 13.70
N LYS A 190 -27.98 4.05 13.54
CA LYS A 190 -28.46 5.44 13.62
C LYS A 190 -29.54 5.73 12.58
N LEU A 191 -29.34 5.29 11.34
CA LEU A 191 -30.32 5.46 10.26
C LEU A 191 -31.63 4.73 10.57
N ALA A 192 -31.56 3.50 11.08
CA ALA A 192 -32.74 2.75 11.50
C ALA A 192 -33.53 3.50 12.59
N GLU A 193 -32.83 4.12 13.54
CA GLU A 193 -33.44 4.87 14.64
C GLU A 193 -34.05 6.21 14.18
N ALA A 194 -33.43 6.86 13.19
CA ALA A 194 -33.99 8.05 12.54
C ALA A 194 -35.25 7.70 11.73
N ILE A 195 -35.22 6.61 10.95
CA ILE A 195 -36.38 6.11 10.20
C ILE A 195 -37.53 5.81 11.18
N LYS A 196 -37.25 5.12 12.29
CA LYS A 196 -38.26 4.79 13.30
C LYS A 196 -38.94 6.06 13.85
N ARG A 197 -38.16 7.08 14.23
CA ARG A 197 -38.73 8.36 14.69
C ARG A 197 -39.60 9.04 13.63
N ASN A 198 -39.15 9.04 12.37
CA ASN A 198 -39.92 9.64 11.28
C ASN A 198 -41.27 8.92 11.09
N PHE A 199 -41.32 7.59 11.26
CA PHE A 199 -42.59 6.85 11.24
C PHE A 199 -43.48 7.21 12.43
N GLU A 200 -42.93 7.27 13.64
CA GLU A 200 -43.66 7.67 14.85
C GLU A 200 -44.26 9.09 14.71
N GLU A 201 -43.52 10.04 14.11
CA GLU A 201 -43.97 11.41 13.83
C GLU A 201 -45.08 11.46 12.76
N LEU A 202 -45.09 10.52 11.82
CA LEU A 202 -46.16 10.35 10.83
C LEU A 202 -47.38 9.60 11.39
N GLY A 203 -47.33 9.17 12.66
CA GLY A 203 -48.42 8.49 13.36
C GLY A 203 -48.57 7.01 12.99
N ILE A 204 -47.50 6.37 12.50
CA ILE A 204 -47.42 4.94 12.17
C ILE A 204 -46.43 4.25 13.10
#